data_AF-A0AAV0REX2-F1
#
_entry.id   AF-A0AAV0REX2-F1
#
_cell.length_a   1.000
_cell.length_b   1.000
_cell.length_c   1.000
_cell.angle_alpha   90.00
_cell.angle_beta   90.00
_cell.angle_gamma   90.00
#
_symmetry.space_group_name_H-M   'P 1'
#
loop_
_entity.id
_entity.type
_entity.pdbx_description
1 polymer ?
#
loop_
_entity_poly.entity_id
_entity_poly.type
_entity_poly.pdbx_seq_one_letter_code
_entity_poly.pdbx_strand_id
1 'polypeptide(L)'
;MKQGSSRPESRIAAVRIIQSIAIDAESKLAVAESDGLLLHLVNSIAPRTDPPLVDAVLSCLISISMPKRVKPQLVRLRAIGKLREVLRSPSVPAATAEKALKLLESVSSCREGMAELCGDSGCVEAVVRKAMKVSDAATEVAVTILWTACYLFRDQKAADAVVRSNGLTRILLLMQSNCSPAVRGMSTDLLRIFRVNSKSCLSSYDTKTTHIMPF
;
A
#
# COMPACT_ATOMS: atom_id res chain seq x y z
N MET A 1 -28.63 -7.82 -34.04
CA MET A 1 -27.15 -7.75 -34.12
C MET A 1 -26.64 -7.08 -32.85
N LYS A 2 -26.08 -7.84 -31.89
CA LYS A 2 -25.46 -7.31 -30.66
C LYS A 2 -23.93 -7.34 -30.84
N GLN A 3 -23.37 -6.31 -31.47
CA GLN A 3 -21.92 -6.06 -31.43
C GLN A 3 -21.69 -4.92 -30.44
N GLY A 4 -21.07 -5.21 -29.30
CA GLY A 4 -20.72 -4.19 -28.31
C GLY A 4 -20.22 -4.69 -26.94
N SER A 5 -20.53 -5.93 -26.53
CA SER A 5 -20.22 -6.43 -25.17
C SER A 5 -18.96 -7.30 -25.04
N SER A 6 -18.32 -7.72 -26.15
CA SER A 6 -17.36 -8.85 -26.08
C SER A 6 -15.96 -8.50 -25.59
N ARG A 7 -15.55 -7.23 -25.62
CA ARG A 7 -14.16 -6.81 -25.37
C ARG A 7 -13.72 -6.80 -23.89
N PRO A 8 -14.54 -6.36 -22.91
CA PRO A 8 -14.15 -6.46 -21.50
C PRO A 8 -14.22 -7.90 -20.98
N GLU A 9 -15.27 -8.65 -21.33
CA GLU A 9 -15.44 -10.05 -20.92
C GLU A 9 -14.31 -10.95 -21.44
N SER A 10 -13.90 -10.78 -22.71
CA SER A 10 -12.77 -11.55 -23.27
C SER A 10 -11.45 -11.23 -22.58
N ARG A 11 -11.22 -9.97 -22.17
CA ARG A 11 -10.02 -9.57 -21.42
C ARG A 11 -10.02 -10.18 -20.02
N ILE A 12 -11.17 -10.17 -19.33
CA ILE A 12 -11.30 -10.80 -18.01
C ILE A 12 -11.04 -12.30 -18.12
N ALA A 13 -11.61 -12.97 -19.12
CA ALA A 13 -11.38 -14.39 -19.36
C ALA A 13 -9.89 -14.69 -19.63
N ALA A 14 -9.24 -13.89 -20.47
CA ALA A 14 -7.81 -14.03 -20.76
C ALA A 14 -6.95 -13.87 -19.49
N VAL A 15 -7.22 -12.85 -18.66
CA VAL A 15 -6.52 -12.63 -17.39
C VAL A 15 -6.70 -13.81 -16.43
N ARG A 16 -7.91 -14.39 -16.37
CA ARG A 16 -8.20 -15.58 -15.56
C ARG A 16 -7.44 -16.81 -16.05
N ILE A 17 -7.35 -17.01 -17.38
CA ILE A 17 -6.56 -18.09 -17.97
C ILE A 17 -5.08 -17.92 -17.59
N ILE A 18 -4.53 -16.72 -17.76
CA ILE A 18 -3.15 -16.39 -17.36
C ILE A 18 -2.93 -16.72 -15.87
N GLN A 19 -3.86 -16.34 -15.00
CA GLN A 19 -3.79 -16.65 -13.58
C GLN A 19 -3.83 -18.17 -13.31
N SER A 20 -4.66 -18.92 -14.05
CA SER A 20 -4.82 -20.37 -13.86
C SER A 20 -3.61 -21.18 -14.32
N ILE A 21 -2.83 -20.70 -15.29
CA ILE A 21 -1.60 -21.36 -15.72
C ILE A 21 -0.39 -21.00 -14.83
N ALA A 22 -0.47 -19.90 -14.06
CA ALA A 22 0.57 -19.45 -13.14
C ALA A 22 0.45 -20.14 -11.77
N ILE A 23 0.70 -21.44 -11.72
CA ILE A 23 0.44 -22.32 -10.57
C ILE A 23 1.63 -22.32 -9.60
N ASP A 24 2.78 -22.75 -10.09
CA ASP A 24 4.04 -22.89 -9.36
C ASP A 24 5.00 -21.71 -9.64
N ALA A 25 6.19 -21.74 -9.03
CA ALA A 25 7.15 -20.65 -9.17
C ALA A 25 7.71 -20.51 -10.60
N GLU A 26 7.90 -21.61 -11.32
CA GLU A 26 8.43 -21.63 -12.68
C GLU A 26 7.39 -21.07 -13.65
N SER A 27 6.14 -21.54 -13.59
CA SER A 27 5.07 -21.02 -14.44
C SER A 27 4.74 -19.55 -14.17
N LYS A 28 4.79 -19.10 -12.89
CA LYS A 28 4.67 -17.67 -12.54
C LYS A 28 5.78 -16.82 -13.15
N LEU A 29 7.03 -17.32 -13.14
CA LEU A 29 8.15 -16.62 -13.76
C LEU A 29 8.02 -16.59 -15.29
N ALA A 30 7.66 -17.70 -15.92
CA ALA A 30 7.44 -17.76 -17.37
C ALA A 30 6.35 -16.78 -17.83
N VAL A 31 5.24 -16.68 -17.08
CA VAL A 31 4.19 -15.69 -17.34
C VAL A 31 4.71 -14.26 -17.16
N ALA A 32 5.49 -13.97 -16.12
CA ALA A 32 6.04 -12.64 -15.89
C ALA A 32 7.06 -12.21 -16.95
N GLU A 33 7.84 -13.17 -17.45
CA GLU A 33 8.89 -12.96 -18.47
C GLU A 33 8.33 -13.02 -19.90
N SER A 34 7.05 -13.34 -20.08
CA SER A 34 6.38 -13.30 -21.38
C SER A 34 6.34 -11.87 -21.93
N ASP A 35 6.84 -11.69 -23.14
CA ASP A 35 7.09 -10.38 -23.75
C ASP A 35 5.87 -9.46 -23.69
N GLY A 36 6.05 -8.34 -22.98
CA GLY A 36 5.03 -7.29 -22.83
C GLY A 36 3.83 -7.66 -21.96
N LEU A 37 3.65 -8.92 -21.54
CA LEU A 37 2.46 -9.34 -20.80
C LEU A 37 2.32 -8.62 -19.46
N LEU A 38 3.41 -8.58 -18.68
CA LEU A 38 3.42 -7.92 -17.37
C LEU A 38 3.13 -6.41 -17.50
N LEU A 39 3.65 -5.76 -18.52
CA LEU A 39 3.37 -4.36 -18.84
C LEU A 39 1.88 -4.14 -19.17
N HIS A 40 1.28 -5.01 -19.99
CA HIS A 40 -0.14 -4.93 -20.34
C HIS A 40 -1.05 -5.12 -19.12
N LEU A 41 -0.70 -6.05 -18.22
CA LEU A 41 -1.41 -6.23 -16.97
C LEU A 41 -1.34 -4.98 -16.09
N VAL A 42 -0.14 -4.43 -15.86
CA VAL A 42 0.04 -3.21 -15.04
C VAL A 42 -0.70 -2.01 -15.67
N ASN A 43 -0.65 -1.84 -16.99
CA ASN A 43 -1.36 -0.77 -17.68
C ASN A 43 -2.89 -0.92 -17.64
N SER A 44 -3.39 -2.13 -17.41
CA SER A 44 -4.83 -2.37 -17.24
C SER A 44 -5.35 -1.84 -15.90
N ILE A 45 -4.48 -1.62 -14.89
CA ILE A 45 -4.81 -0.92 -13.65
C ILE A 45 -4.89 0.59 -13.93
N ALA A 46 -5.97 1.06 -14.54
CA ALA A 46 -6.16 2.48 -14.85
C ALA A 46 -7.53 2.97 -14.37
N PRO A 47 -7.68 4.26 -14.01
CA PRO A 47 -8.95 4.82 -13.51
C PRO A 47 -10.14 4.66 -14.46
N ARG A 48 -9.87 4.54 -15.78
CA ARG A 48 -10.90 4.39 -16.82
C ARG A 48 -11.14 2.93 -17.23
N THR A 49 -10.45 1.98 -16.60
CA THR A 49 -10.66 0.55 -16.87
C THR A 49 -11.89 0.06 -16.13
N ASP A 50 -12.62 -0.86 -16.77
CA ASP A 50 -13.74 -1.59 -16.18
C ASP A 50 -13.37 -2.20 -14.80
N PRO A 51 -14.11 -1.89 -13.71
CA PRO A 51 -13.75 -2.34 -12.36
C PRO A 51 -13.60 -3.87 -12.20
N PRO A 52 -14.48 -4.72 -12.78
CA PRO A 52 -14.27 -6.17 -12.83
C PRO A 52 -12.95 -6.60 -13.46
N LEU A 53 -12.51 -5.90 -14.52
CA LEU A 53 -11.21 -6.17 -15.13
C LEU A 53 -10.05 -5.74 -14.23
N VAL A 54 -10.13 -4.58 -13.58
CA VAL A 54 -9.11 -4.15 -12.60
C VAL A 54 -8.99 -5.18 -11.48
N ASP A 55 -10.11 -5.68 -10.97
CA ASP A 55 -10.15 -6.69 -9.92
C ASP A 55 -9.52 -8.03 -10.34
N ALA A 56 -9.82 -8.50 -11.55
CA ALA A 56 -9.20 -9.70 -12.13
C ALA A 56 -7.69 -9.53 -12.34
N VAL A 57 -7.26 -8.37 -12.84
CA VAL A 57 -5.84 -8.04 -13.05
C VAL A 57 -5.08 -7.97 -11.74
N LEU A 58 -5.63 -7.34 -10.70
CA LEU A 58 -5.02 -7.31 -9.37
C LEU A 58 -4.85 -8.73 -8.80
N SER A 59 -5.88 -9.57 -8.94
CA SER A 59 -5.82 -10.97 -8.50
C SER A 59 -4.73 -11.76 -9.23
N CYS A 60 -4.63 -11.58 -10.56
CA CYS A 60 -3.61 -12.19 -11.39
C CYS A 60 -2.19 -11.73 -11.00
N LEU A 61 -1.99 -10.42 -10.82
CA LEU A 61 -0.70 -9.85 -10.45
C LEU A 61 -0.25 -10.26 -9.04
N ILE A 62 -1.16 -10.41 -8.08
CA ILE A 62 -0.83 -10.95 -6.75
C ILE A 62 -0.27 -12.38 -6.87
N SER A 63 -0.87 -13.22 -7.74
CA SER A 63 -0.38 -14.58 -7.98
C SER A 63 1.02 -14.56 -8.62
N ILE A 64 1.18 -13.75 -9.67
CA ILE A 64 2.42 -13.68 -10.45
C ILE A 64 3.55 -13.00 -9.65
N SER A 65 3.25 -12.12 -8.68
CA SER A 65 4.27 -11.41 -7.89
C SER A 65 4.87 -12.22 -6.73
N MET A 66 4.44 -13.47 -6.54
CA MET A 66 4.97 -14.35 -5.50
C MET A 66 6.50 -14.59 -5.62
N PRO A 67 7.07 -14.91 -6.79
CA PRO A 67 8.51 -15.04 -6.94
C PRO A 67 9.21 -13.68 -6.75
N LYS A 68 10.25 -13.65 -5.92
CA LYS A 68 10.98 -12.41 -5.60
C LYS A 68 11.50 -11.65 -6.83
N ARG A 69 11.87 -12.38 -7.91
CA ARG A 69 12.37 -11.83 -9.18
C ARG A 69 11.36 -10.96 -9.93
N VAL A 70 10.06 -11.16 -9.72
CA VAL A 70 9.00 -10.40 -10.42
C VAL A 70 8.82 -9.01 -9.81
N LYS A 71 9.05 -8.86 -8.51
CA LYS A 71 8.75 -7.62 -7.78
C LYS A 71 9.50 -6.39 -8.34
N PRO A 72 10.82 -6.43 -8.60
CA PRO A 72 11.52 -5.30 -9.22
C PRO A 72 11.04 -5.00 -10.66
N GLN A 73 10.52 -5.99 -11.39
CA GLN A 73 9.90 -5.74 -12.70
C GLN A 73 8.63 -4.91 -12.55
N LEU A 74 7.76 -5.25 -11.59
CA LEU A 74 6.53 -4.48 -11.31
C LEU A 74 6.83 -3.04 -10.87
N VAL A 75 7.87 -2.83 -10.07
CA VAL A 75 8.35 -1.48 -9.69
C VAL A 75 8.75 -0.69 -10.94
N ARG A 76 9.62 -1.26 -11.80
CA ARG A 76 10.04 -0.61 -13.06
C ARG A 76 8.87 -0.27 -13.98
N LEU A 77 7.82 -1.08 -13.97
CA LEU A 77 6.58 -0.87 -14.72
C LEU A 77 5.61 0.13 -14.06
N ARG A 78 6.02 0.84 -13.00
CA ARG A 78 5.25 1.86 -12.28
C ARG A 78 3.99 1.32 -11.58
N ALA A 79 4.03 0.07 -11.13
CA ALA A 79 2.89 -0.55 -10.45
C ALA A 79 2.46 0.22 -9.19
N ILE A 80 3.39 0.78 -8.42
CA ILE A 80 3.08 1.54 -7.19
C ILE A 80 2.22 2.76 -7.52
N GLY A 81 2.58 3.54 -8.54
CA GLY A 81 1.78 4.67 -8.99
C GLY A 81 0.37 4.26 -9.45
N LYS A 82 0.22 3.13 -10.14
CA LYS A 82 -1.10 2.61 -10.53
C LYS A 82 -1.94 2.20 -9.32
N LEU A 83 -1.33 1.52 -8.35
CA LEU A 83 -1.99 1.11 -7.10
C LEU A 83 -2.42 2.30 -6.26
N ARG A 84 -1.60 3.36 -6.21
CA ARG A 84 -1.99 4.64 -5.59
C ARG A 84 -3.29 5.17 -6.19
N GLU A 85 -3.43 5.21 -7.52
CA GLU A 85 -4.65 5.72 -8.15
C GLU A 85 -5.89 4.89 -7.77
N VAL A 86 -5.75 3.57 -7.70
CA VAL A 86 -6.82 2.68 -7.22
C VAL A 86 -7.20 2.99 -5.78
N LEU A 87 -6.21 3.14 -4.88
CA LEU A 87 -6.44 3.40 -3.46
C LEU A 87 -6.92 4.83 -3.18
N ARG A 88 -6.60 5.80 -4.04
CA ARG A 88 -7.11 7.18 -3.97
C ARG A 88 -8.58 7.28 -4.34
N SER A 89 -9.09 6.36 -5.17
CA SER A 89 -10.50 6.37 -5.56
C SER A 89 -11.42 6.23 -4.33
N PRO A 90 -12.35 7.16 -4.12
CA PRO A 90 -13.32 7.07 -3.02
C PRO A 90 -14.34 5.95 -3.26
N SER A 91 -14.61 5.60 -4.52
CA SER A 91 -15.61 4.62 -4.94
C SER A 91 -15.05 3.22 -5.20
N VAL A 92 -13.76 2.98 -4.94
CA VAL A 92 -13.17 1.63 -5.11
C VAL A 92 -13.86 0.62 -4.18
N PRO A 93 -14.33 -0.53 -4.68
CA PRO A 93 -14.90 -1.59 -3.86
C PRO A 93 -13.91 -2.09 -2.80
N ALA A 94 -14.40 -2.47 -1.62
CA ALA A 94 -13.56 -2.95 -0.51
C ALA A 94 -12.68 -4.14 -0.94
N ALA A 95 -13.24 -5.13 -1.63
CA ALA A 95 -12.49 -6.29 -2.13
C ALA A 95 -11.35 -5.90 -3.09
N THR A 96 -11.58 -4.91 -3.95
CA THR A 96 -10.56 -4.40 -4.88
C THR A 96 -9.50 -3.59 -4.15
N ALA A 97 -9.88 -2.79 -3.14
CA ALA A 97 -8.93 -2.07 -2.29
C ALA A 97 -8.04 -3.02 -1.49
N GLU A 98 -8.59 -4.12 -0.96
CA GLU A 98 -7.83 -5.16 -0.26
C GLU A 98 -6.79 -5.81 -1.18
N LYS A 99 -7.17 -6.17 -2.41
CA LYS A 99 -6.21 -6.69 -3.42
C LYS A 99 -5.14 -5.67 -3.78
N ALA A 100 -5.51 -4.40 -3.95
CA ALA A 100 -4.55 -3.34 -4.22
C ALA A 100 -3.54 -3.18 -3.07
N LEU A 101 -3.98 -3.24 -1.81
CA LEU A 101 -3.09 -3.22 -0.65
C LEU A 101 -2.17 -4.44 -0.60
N LYS A 102 -2.69 -5.65 -0.85
CA LYS A 102 -1.89 -6.90 -0.90
C LYS A 102 -0.82 -6.85 -1.99
N LEU A 103 -1.16 -6.36 -3.19
CA LEU A 103 -0.17 -6.20 -4.25
C LEU A 103 0.86 -5.12 -3.90
N LEU A 104 0.43 -4.03 -3.28
CA LEU A 104 1.32 -2.96 -2.83
C LEU A 104 2.34 -3.46 -1.79
N GLU A 105 1.88 -4.21 -0.79
CA GLU A 105 2.76 -4.88 0.20
C GLU A 105 3.74 -5.83 -0.50
N SER A 106 3.26 -6.66 -1.43
CA SER A 106 4.10 -7.60 -2.18
C SER A 106 5.19 -6.89 -2.98
N VAL A 107 4.83 -5.85 -3.75
CA VAL A 107 5.78 -5.08 -4.57
C VAL A 107 6.75 -4.28 -3.69
N SER A 108 6.29 -3.77 -2.54
CA SER A 108 7.12 -2.98 -1.62
C SER A 108 8.00 -3.84 -0.70
N SER A 109 7.92 -5.16 -0.78
CA SER A 109 8.79 -6.06 -0.01
C SER A 109 10.22 -6.16 -0.55
N CYS A 110 10.53 -5.56 -1.71
CA CYS A 110 11.90 -5.37 -2.19
C CYS A 110 12.37 -3.92 -1.96
N ARG A 111 13.69 -3.71 -1.95
CA ARG A 111 14.29 -2.40 -1.64
C ARG A 111 13.84 -1.32 -2.64
N GLU A 112 13.78 -1.63 -3.93
CA GLU A 112 13.33 -0.65 -4.94
C GLU A 112 11.86 -0.27 -4.74
N GLY A 113 11.02 -1.25 -4.44
CA GLY A 113 9.59 -1.02 -4.21
C GLY A 113 9.34 -0.20 -2.96
N MET A 114 10.02 -0.51 -1.85
CA MET A 114 9.93 0.30 -0.64
C MET A 114 10.42 1.72 -0.85
N ALA A 115 11.54 1.92 -1.56
CA ALA A 115 12.06 3.24 -1.88
C ALA A 115 11.09 4.07 -2.74
N GLU A 116 10.45 3.46 -3.74
CA GLU A 116 9.43 4.13 -4.57
C GLU A 116 8.17 4.46 -3.76
N LEU A 117 7.71 3.55 -2.88
CA LEU A 117 6.57 3.80 -1.99
C LEU A 117 6.85 4.96 -1.04
N CYS A 118 7.99 4.98 -0.36
CA CYS A 118 8.37 6.05 0.56
C CYS A 118 8.58 7.39 -0.14
N GLY A 119 9.05 7.36 -1.39
CA GLY A 119 9.20 8.54 -2.24
C GLY A 119 7.86 9.16 -2.70
N ASP A 120 6.77 8.39 -2.65
CA ASP A 120 5.43 8.81 -3.04
C ASP A 120 4.53 9.05 -1.83
N SER A 121 4.59 10.28 -1.30
CA SER A 121 3.72 10.71 -0.20
C SER A 121 2.23 10.46 -0.46
N GLY A 122 1.76 10.64 -1.71
CA GLY A 122 0.38 10.40 -2.08
C GLY A 122 -0.03 8.92 -1.98
N CYS A 123 0.92 8.01 -2.18
CA CYS A 123 0.73 6.58 -1.96
C CYS A 123 0.62 6.24 -0.47
N VAL A 124 1.56 6.74 0.35
CA VAL A 124 1.52 6.56 1.81
C VAL A 124 0.22 7.09 2.41
N GLU A 125 -0.20 8.29 2.02
CA GLU A 125 -1.47 8.88 2.45
C GLU A 125 -2.69 8.04 2.01
N ALA A 126 -2.63 7.42 0.82
CA ALA A 126 -3.69 6.52 0.35
C ALA A 126 -3.77 5.24 1.21
N VAL A 127 -2.63 4.67 1.61
CA VAL A 127 -2.57 3.53 2.55
C VAL A 127 -3.19 3.91 3.90
N VAL A 128 -2.79 5.05 4.49
CA VAL A 128 -3.34 5.55 5.76
C VAL A 128 -4.86 5.72 5.69
N ARG A 129 -5.38 6.26 4.58
CA ARG A 129 -6.83 6.44 4.41
C ARG A 129 -7.59 5.11 4.36
N LYS A 130 -6.99 4.04 3.82
CA LYS A 130 -7.62 2.72 3.64
C LYS A 130 -7.42 1.79 4.83
N ALA A 131 -6.42 2.02 5.67
CA ALA A 131 -6.04 1.19 6.81
C ALA A 131 -7.14 0.87 7.84
N MET A 132 -8.30 1.52 7.81
CA MET A 132 -9.42 1.22 8.73
C MET A 132 -10.79 1.25 8.03
N LYS A 133 -10.82 1.20 6.69
CA LYS A 133 -12.06 1.39 5.89
C LYS A 133 -12.47 0.19 5.06
N VAL A 134 -11.74 -0.92 5.14
CA VAL A 134 -11.86 -2.02 4.18
C VAL A 134 -12.24 -3.32 4.88
N SER A 135 -11.30 -3.95 5.58
CA SER A 135 -11.47 -5.20 6.33
C SER A 135 -10.37 -5.29 7.38
N ASP A 136 -10.48 -6.21 8.34
CA ASP A 136 -9.42 -6.44 9.32
C ASP A 136 -8.12 -6.95 8.65
N ALA A 137 -8.25 -7.81 7.64
CA ALA A 137 -7.12 -8.28 6.85
C ALA A 137 -6.44 -7.14 6.07
N ALA A 138 -7.22 -6.24 5.45
CA ALA A 138 -6.68 -5.07 4.77
C ALA A 138 -6.04 -4.07 5.75
N THR A 139 -6.59 -3.97 6.97
CA THR A 139 -6.04 -3.16 8.05
C THR A 139 -4.65 -3.67 8.45
N GLU A 140 -4.51 -4.98 8.64
CA GLU A 140 -3.22 -5.59 8.94
C GLU A 140 -2.18 -5.33 7.84
N VAL A 141 -2.51 -5.58 6.58
CA VAL A 141 -1.64 -5.29 5.43
C VAL A 141 -1.23 -3.81 5.38
N ALA A 142 -2.18 -2.89 5.57
CA ALA A 142 -1.88 -1.47 5.56
C ALA A 142 -0.95 -1.06 6.71
N VAL A 143 -1.18 -1.57 7.93
CA VAL A 143 -0.31 -1.31 9.07
C VAL A 143 1.08 -1.90 8.85
N THR A 144 1.19 -3.11 8.27
CA THR A 144 2.48 -3.72 7.92
C THR A 144 3.27 -2.86 6.95
N ILE A 145 2.63 -2.31 5.91
CA ILE A 145 3.27 -1.38 4.96
C ILE A 145 3.81 -0.15 5.69
N LEU A 146 2.97 0.50 6.50
CA LEU A 146 3.33 1.73 7.21
C LEU A 146 4.44 1.48 8.24
N TRP A 147 4.34 0.39 9.00
CA TRP A 147 5.35 -0.01 9.98
C TRP A 147 6.67 -0.35 9.30
N THR A 148 6.66 -1.08 8.18
CA THR A 148 7.88 -1.36 7.43
C THR A 148 8.53 -0.06 6.95
N ALA A 149 7.78 0.85 6.34
CA ALA A 149 8.30 2.12 5.85
C ALA A 149 8.87 3.02 6.98
N CYS A 150 8.10 3.22 8.05
CA CYS A 150 8.43 4.18 9.10
C CYS A 150 9.38 3.60 10.16
N TYR A 151 9.27 2.31 10.48
CA TYR A 151 10.00 1.67 11.57
C TYR A 151 11.18 0.85 11.10
N LEU A 152 11.00 -0.05 10.14
CA LEU A 152 12.10 -0.88 9.64
C LEU A 152 13.06 -0.08 8.75
N PHE A 153 12.52 0.71 7.82
CA PHE A 153 13.32 1.53 6.91
C PHE A 153 13.65 2.92 7.46
N ARG A 154 12.97 3.35 8.54
CA ARG A 154 13.14 4.67 9.17
C ARG A 154 13.02 5.82 8.17
N ASP A 155 12.13 5.69 7.19
CA ASP A 155 11.97 6.70 6.16
C ASP A 155 11.20 7.91 6.69
N GLN A 156 11.87 9.06 6.76
CA GLN A 156 11.28 10.28 7.31
C GLN A 156 10.16 10.84 6.42
N LYS A 157 10.27 10.72 5.09
CA LYS A 157 9.23 11.23 4.17
C LYS A 157 7.94 10.44 4.33
N ALA A 158 8.05 9.12 4.51
CA ALA A 158 6.92 8.27 4.82
C ALA A 158 6.32 8.63 6.18
N ALA A 159 7.14 8.78 7.23
CA ALA A 159 6.67 9.16 8.56
C ALA A 159 5.92 10.51 8.54
N ASP A 160 6.46 11.52 7.86
CA ASP A 160 5.82 12.82 7.72
C ASP A 160 4.49 12.73 6.96
N ALA A 161 4.43 11.91 5.90
CA ALA A 161 3.19 11.67 5.14
C ALA A 161 2.12 10.98 5.99
N VAL A 162 2.49 10.05 6.87
CA VAL A 162 1.56 9.43 7.82
C VAL A 162 1.00 10.46 8.79
N VAL A 163 1.85 11.33 9.35
CA VAL A 163 1.41 12.38 10.28
C VAL A 163 0.47 13.37 9.59
N ARG A 164 0.82 13.86 8.39
CA ARG A 164 -0.01 14.80 7.62
C ARG A 164 -1.38 14.25 7.22
N SER A 165 -1.53 12.92 7.11
CA SER A 165 -2.79 12.26 6.75
C SER A 165 -3.65 11.81 7.94
N ASN A 166 -3.43 12.41 9.12
CA ASN A 166 -4.08 12.03 10.38
C ASN A 166 -3.81 10.56 10.77
N GLY A 167 -2.66 10.01 10.36
CA GLY A 167 -2.27 8.64 10.65
C GLY A 167 -2.11 8.37 12.14
N LEU A 168 -1.60 9.34 12.91
CA LEU A 168 -1.51 9.23 14.37
C LEU A 168 -2.88 8.95 15.02
N THR A 169 -3.88 9.77 14.68
CA THR A 169 -5.25 9.60 15.18
C THR A 169 -5.83 8.25 14.78
N ARG A 170 -5.64 7.82 13.53
CA ARG A 170 -6.09 6.50 13.06
C ARG A 170 -5.46 5.35 13.83
N ILE A 171 -4.15 5.41 14.06
CA ILE A 171 -3.45 4.37 14.82
C ILE A 171 -3.93 4.33 16.28
N LEU A 172 -4.17 5.49 16.90
CA LEU A 172 -4.76 5.54 18.25
C LEU A 172 -6.17 4.91 18.29
N LEU A 173 -7.01 5.21 17.31
CA LEU A 173 -8.34 4.60 17.18
C LEU A 173 -8.24 3.08 16.95
N LEU A 174 -7.26 2.63 16.15
CA LEU A 174 -7.00 1.21 15.92
C LEU A 174 -6.53 0.49 17.19
N MET A 175 -5.76 1.16 18.05
CA MET A 175 -5.35 0.62 19.35
C MET A 175 -6.53 0.47 20.32
N GLN A 176 -7.58 1.29 20.16
CA GLN A 176 -8.81 1.23 20.95
C GLN A 176 -9.81 0.19 20.44
N SER A 177 -9.60 -0.33 19.22
CA SER A 177 -10.44 -1.40 18.67
C SER A 177 -9.90 -2.79 19.05
N ASN A 178 -10.69 -3.82 18.72
CA ASN A 178 -10.30 -5.22 18.89
C ASN A 178 -9.36 -5.69 17.76
N CYS A 179 -8.24 -4.98 17.56
CA CYS A 179 -7.23 -5.35 16.56
C CYS A 179 -6.39 -6.55 17.02
N SER A 180 -5.79 -7.26 16.05
CA SER A 180 -4.95 -8.43 16.31
C SER A 180 -3.70 -8.05 17.12
N PRO A 181 -3.10 -8.99 17.88
CA PRO A 181 -1.87 -8.73 18.63
C PRO A 181 -0.72 -8.21 17.74
N ALA A 182 -0.61 -8.72 16.51
CA ALA A 182 0.38 -8.28 15.53
C ALA A 182 0.18 -6.79 15.15
N VAL A 183 -1.06 -6.42 14.80
CA VAL A 183 -1.42 -5.03 14.48
C VAL A 183 -1.16 -4.10 15.66
N ARG A 184 -1.48 -4.53 16.88
CA ARG A 184 -1.24 -3.78 18.12
C ARG A 184 0.25 -3.55 18.36
N GLY A 185 1.08 -4.55 18.13
CA GLY A 185 2.54 -4.46 18.24
C GLY A 185 3.12 -3.42 17.27
N MET A 186 2.81 -3.57 15.97
CA MET A 186 3.25 -2.63 14.93
C MET A 186 2.76 -1.20 15.16
N SER A 187 1.50 -1.06 15.59
CA SER A 187 0.91 0.24 15.93
C SER A 187 1.64 0.91 17.11
N THR A 188 2.04 0.14 18.11
CA THR A 188 2.81 0.66 19.25
C THR A 188 4.17 1.21 18.82
N ASP A 189 4.87 0.50 17.94
CA ASP A 189 6.15 0.96 17.37
C ASP A 189 6.00 2.23 16.55
N LEU A 190 4.95 2.32 15.72
CA LEU A 190 4.63 3.52 14.96
C LEU A 190 4.40 4.74 15.87
N LEU A 191 3.65 4.57 16.97
CA LEU A 191 3.42 5.64 17.94
C LEU A 191 4.72 6.15 18.59
N ARG A 192 5.70 5.26 18.82
CA ARG A 192 7.01 5.67 19.36
C ARG A 192 7.74 6.61 18.40
N ILE A 193 7.72 6.31 17.10
CA ILE A 193 8.36 7.15 16.07
C ILE A 193 7.71 8.52 16.02
N PHE A 194 6.38 8.58 15.93
CA PHE A 194 5.68 9.85 15.79
C PHE A 194 5.83 10.73 17.03
N ARG A 195 5.96 10.14 18.22
CA ARG A 195 6.25 10.87 19.46
C ARG A 195 7.68 11.45 19.51
N VAL A 196 8.66 10.75 18.95
CA VAL A 196 10.04 11.28 18.87
C VAL A 196 10.09 12.47 17.93
N ASN A 197 9.39 12.39 16.79
CA ASN A 197 9.36 13.47 15.80
C ASN A 197 8.59 14.72 16.27
N SER A 198 7.65 14.61 17.22
CA SER A 198 6.96 15.79 17.77
C SER A 198 7.78 16.57 18.79
N LYS A 199 8.78 15.94 19.43
CA LYS A 199 9.65 16.60 20.41
C LYS A 199 10.66 17.57 19.78
N SER A 200 11.03 17.42 18.52
CA SER A 200 11.91 18.37 17.82
C SER A 200 11.21 19.68 17.45
N CYS A 201 9.87 19.73 17.49
CA CYS A 201 9.07 20.91 17.19
C CYS A 201 8.60 21.68 18.44
N LEU A 202 8.91 21.19 19.65
CA LEU A 202 8.68 21.94 20.88
C LEU A 202 9.91 22.82 21.11
N SER A 203 9.85 24.07 20.64
CA SER A 203 10.86 25.08 20.97
C SER A 203 11.04 25.10 22.48
N SER A 204 12.29 25.02 22.93
CA SER A 204 12.66 25.25 24.32
C SER A 204 12.01 26.54 24.80
N TYR A 205 11.02 26.46 25.68
CA TYR A 205 10.56 27.63 26.40
C TYR A 205 11.72 28.05 27.30
N ASP A 206 12.40 29.13 26.91
CA ASP A 206 13.37 29.80 27.77
C ASP A 206 12.59 30.44 28.92
N THR A 207 12.39 29.67 29.99
CA THR A 207 11.79 30.20 31.22
C THR A 207 12.82 31.12 31.86
N LYS A 208 12.64 32.44 31.67
CA LYS A 208 13.27 33.44 32.54
C LYS A 208 12.74 33.24 33.96
N THR A 209 13.48 32.47 34.76
CA THR A 209 13.23 32.30 36.18
C THR A 209 13.54 33.62 36.89
N THR A 210 12.52 34.39 37.24
CA THR A 210 12.68 35.53 38.14
C THR A 210 12.96 35.00 39.54
N HIS A 211 14.20 35.13 39.98
CA HIS A 211 14.62 34.75 41.33
C HIS A 211 13.99 35.72 42.35
N ILE A 212 12.95 35.27 43.06
CA ILE A 212 12.37 36.02 44.17
C ILE A 212 13.16 35.65 45.43
N MET A 213 13.88 36.60 46.02
CA MET A 213 14.50 36.40 47.33
C MET A 213 13.47 36.56 48.45
N PRO A 214 13.53 35.72 49.50
CA PRO A 214 12.68 35.88 50.67
C PRO A 214 13.16 37.06 51.55
N PHE A 215 12.19 37.67 52.24
CA PHE A 215 12.35 38.81 53.14
C PHE A 215 13.18 38.50 54.39
#